data_AF-A0A1G8WY87-F1
#
_entry.id   AF-A0A1G8WY87-F1
#
_cell.length_a   1.000
_cell.length_b   1.000
_cell.length_c   1.000
_cell.angle_alpha   90.00
_cell.angle_beta   90.00
_cell.angle_gamma   90.00
#
_symmetry.space_group_name_H-M   'P 1'
#
loop_
_entity.id
_entity.type
_entity.pdbx_description
1 polymer ?
#
loop_
_entity_poly.entity_id
_entity_poly.type
_entity_poly.pdbx_seq_one_letter_code
_entity_poly.pdbx_strand_id
1 'polypeptide(L)' 'MDGSLDVRKFLALQDRASPRSAAAAVPAQRDGDSGGLSPEQLHRARLAVARGARDRADCRMLLAMLGLTDDDNEEATRED' A
#
# COMPACT_ATOMS: atom_id res chain seq x y z
N MET A 1 0.44 34.76 21.07
CA MET A 1 -0.67 34.08 20.36
C MET A 1 -0.45 32.59 20.50
N ASP A 2 -1.13 31.99 21.48
CA ASP A 2 -1.02 30.59 21.89
C ASP A 2 -1.90 29.65 21.03
N GLY A 3 -1.98 29.92 19.73
CA GLY A 3 -2.94 29.22 18.86
C GLY A 3 -2.67 27.71 18.73
N SER A 4 -1.42 27.28 18.90
CA SER A 4 -1.05 25.87 18.75
C SER A 4 -1.41 25.01 19.97
N LEU A 5 -1.39 25.57 21.19
CA LEU A 5 -1.75 24.82 22.40
C LEU A 5 -3.27 24.73 22.55
N ASP A 6 -4.00 25.78 22.20
CA ASP A 6 -5.47 25.76 22.23
C ASP A 6 -6.05 24.78 21.21
N VAL A 7 -5.46 24.69 20.00
CA VAL A 7 -5.86 23.71 18.99
C VAL A 7 -5.60 22.27 19.45
N ARG A 8 -4.46 22.00 20.10
CA ARG A 8 -4.15 20.68 20.65
C ARG A 8 -5.11 20.27 21.76
N LYS A 9 -5.45 21.18 22.66
CA LYS A 9 -6.45 20.95 23.72
C LYS A 9 -7.84 20.70 23.14
N PHE A 10 -8.24 21.47 22.13
CA PHE A 10 -9.53 21.32 21.46
C PHE A 10 -9.66 19.96 20.75
N LEU A 11 -8.62 19.54 20.01
CA LEU A 11 -8.58 18.21 19.37
C LEU A 11 -8.63 17.07 20.41
N ALA A 12 -7.87 17.19 21.51
CA ALA A 12 -7.89 16.20 22.59
C ALA A 12 -9.26 16.13 23.30
N LEU A 13 -9.98 17.25 23.42
CA LEU A 13 -11.33 17.28 23.99
C LEU A 13 -12.36 16.63 23.05
N GLN A 14 -12.21 16.82 21.73
CA GLN A 14 -13.08 16.20 20.72
C GLN A 14 -12.91 14.68 20.67
N ASP A 15 -11.68 14.18 20.74
CA ASP A 15 -11.38 12.75 20.80
C ASP A 15 -12.07 12.09 22.01
N ARG A 16 -12.13 12.80 23.14
CA ARG A 16 -12.79 12.35 24.36
C ARG A 16 -14.32 12.46 24.33
N ALA A 17 -14.87 13.42 23.60
CA ALA A 17 -16.31 13.67 23.50
C ALA A 17 -17.02 12.79 22.46
N SER A 18 -16.30 12.24 21.47
CA SER A 18 -16.87 11.32 20.49
C SER A 18 -15.91 10.15 20.17
N PRO A 19 -15.97 9.06 20.96
CA PRO A 19 -15.24 7.82 20.62
C PRO A 19 -15.78 7.15 19.34
N ARG A 20 -16.83 7.70 18.70
CA ARG A 20 -17.50 7.15 17.51
C ARG A 20 -17.29 7.97 16.23
N SER A 21 -16.78 9.21 16.29
CA SER A 21 -16.64 10.05 15.09
C SER A 21 -15.20 10.17 14.58
N ALA A 22 -14.19 10.11 15.44
CA ALA A 22 -12.78 10.11 15.00
C ALA A 22 -12.41 8.82 14.23
N ALA A 23 -13.04 7.69 14.55
CA ALA A 23 -12.86 6.41 13.86
C ALA A 23 -13.71 6.25 12.57
N ALA A 24 -14.63 7.17 12.29
CA ALA A 24 -15.55 7.06 11.16
C ALA A 24 -15.17 7.94 9.95
N ALA A 25 -14.35 8.98 10.16
CA ALA A 25 -13.94 9.90 9.09
C ALA A 25 -12.63 9.48 8.40
N VAL A 26 -11.81 8.65 9.05
CA VAL A 26 -10.56 8.14 8.50
C VAL A 26 -10.53 6.63 8.73
N PRO A 27 -10.26 5.81 7.70
CA PRO A 27 -10.08 4.39 7.87
C PRO A 27 -9.08 4.12 9.00
N ALA A 28 -9.46 3.27 9.96
CA ALA A 28 -8.58 2.86 11.03
C ALA A 28 -7.28 2.29 10.44
N GLN A 29 -6.16 2.60 11.09
CA GLN A 29 -4.85 2.02 10.76
C GLN A 29 -5.00 0.50 10.78
N ARG A 30 -4.86 -0.15 9.62
CA ARG A 30 -4.93 -1.61 9.54
C ARG A 30 -3.75 -2.13 10.35
N ASP A 31 -4.04 -2.87 11.42
CA ASP A 31 -3.03 -3.54 12.21
C ASP A 31 -2.21 -4.46 11.30
N GLY A 32 -1.01 -3.99 10.95
CA GLY A 32 0.17 -4.81 10.78
C GLY A 32 0.16 -5.92 9.73
N ASP A 33 -0.75 -5.95 8.75
CA ASP A 33 -0.52 -6.81 7.57
C ASP A 33 0.46 -6.11 6.62
N SER A 34 1.68 -5.96 7.12
CA SER A 34 2.91 -5.76 6.33
C SER A 34 3.38 -7.08 5.73
N GLY A 35 2.56 -8.15 5.83
CA GLY A 35 2.82 -9.44 5.23
C GLY A 35 2.99 -9.24 3.74
N GLY A 36 4.22 -9.43 3.26
CA GLY A 36 4.50 -9.43 1.82
C GLY A 36 3.50 -10.32 1.08
N LEU A 37 3.23 -9.98 -0.18
CA LEU A 37 2.32 -10.76 -1.00
C LEU A 37 2.80 -12.22 -1.09
N SER A 38 1.90 -13.16 -0.87
CA SER A 38 2.15 -14.58 -1.12
C SER A 38 2.53 -14.79 -2.60
N PRO A 39 3.39 -15.78 -2.94
CA PRO A 39 3.71 -16.12 -4.32
C PRO A 39 2.47 -16.37 -5.20
N GLU A 40 1.42 -16.94 -4.61
CA GLU A 40 0.15 -17.17 -5.31
C GLU A 40 -0.60 -15.85 -5.61
N GLN A 41 -0.51 -14.88 -4.70
CA GLN A 41 -1.08 -13.54 -4.92
C GLN A 41 -0.28 -12.79 -6.00
N LEU A 42 1.04 -12.89 -6.00
CA LEU A 42 1.90 -12.36 -7.07
C LEU A 42 1.57 -12.99 -8.42
N HIS A 43 1.46 -14.32 -8.48
CA HIS A 43 1.11 -15.04 -9.71
C HIS A 43 -0.25 -14.59 -10.25
N ARG A 44 -1.28 -14.50 -9.40
CA ARG A 44 -2.61 -14.04 -9.82
C ARG A 44 -2.60 -12.57 -10.26
N ALA A 45 -1.85 -11.71 -9.58
CA ALA A 45 -1.70 -10.31 -9.96
C ALA A 45 -1.04 -10.18 -11.35
N ARG A 46 0.05 -10.91 -11.60
CA ARG A 46 0.70 -10.97 -12.93
C ARG A 46 -0.26 -11.44 -14.00
N LEU A 47 -1.06 -12.48 -13.73
CA LEU A 47 -2.04 -13.00 -14.67
C LEU A 47 -3.15 -11.98 -14.97
N ALA A 48 -3.59 -11.22 -13.97
CA ALA A 48 -4.58 -10.16 -14.14
C ALA A 48 -4.04 -9.01 -15.00
N VAL A 49 -2.78 -8.61 -14.79
CA VAL A 49 -2.11 -7.58 -15.61
C VAL A 49 -1.96 -8.05 -17.05
N ALA A 50 -1.53 -9.30 -17.27
CA ALA A 50 -1.40 -9.86 -18.61
C ALA A 50 -2.73 -9.89 -19.38
N ARG A 51 -3.85 -10.10 -18.68
CA ARG A 51 -5.20 -10.05 -19.28
C ARG A 51 -5.68 -8.63 -19.60
N GLY A 52 -5.20 -7.62 -18.88
CA GLY A 52 -5.58 -6.22 -19.06
C GLY A 52 -4.68 -5.42 -20.00
N ALA A 53 -3.51 -5.94 -20.34
CA ALA A 53 -2.54 -5.26 -21.21
C ALA A 53 -2.97 -5.27 -22.67
N ARG A 54 -2.65 -4.19 -23.39
CA ARG A 54 -2.93 -4.07 -24.83
C ARG A 54 -1.97 -4.88 -25.69
N ASP A 55 -0.71 -4.95 -25.26
CA ASP A 55 0.35 -5.69 -25.94
C ASP A 55 1.43 -6.13 -24.94
N ARG A 56 2.50 -6.75 -25.46
CA ARG A 56 3.61 -7.26 -24.66
C ARG A 56 4.46 -6.15 -24.03
N ALA A 57 4.60 -5.00 -24.68
CA ALA A 57 5.37 -3.88 -24.17
C ALA A 57 4.61 -3.19 -23.03
N ASP A 58 3.30 -2.99 -23.20
CA ASP A 58 2.38 -2.46 -22.20
C ASP A 58 2.34 -3.36 -20.96
N CYS A 59 2.25 -4.69 -21.15
CA CYS A 59 2.31 -5.65 -20.05
C CYS A 59 3.60 -5.51 -19.22
N ARG A 60 4.76 -5.41 -19.88
CA ARG A 60 6.06 -5.22 -19.20
C ARG A 60 6.10 -3.91 -18.42
N MET A 61 5.61 -2.82 -19.02
CA MET A 61 5.56 -1.52 -18.37
C MET A 61 4.67 -1.55 -17.12
N LEU A 62 3.49 -2.17 -17.21
CA LEU A 62 2.56 -2.31 -16.07
C LEU A 62 3.16 -3.16 -14.95
N LEU A 63 3.81 -4.29 -15.28
CA LEU A 63 4.46 -5.14 -14.29
C LEU A 63 5.58 -4.40 -13.56
N ALA A 64 6.41 -3.63 -14.28
CA ALA A 64 7.47 -2.83 -13.68
C ALA A 64 6.92 -1.72 -12.76
N MET A 65 5.86 -1.02 -13.17
CA MET A 65 5.23 0.02 -12.34
C MET A 65 4.60 -0.54 -11.06
N LEU A 66 4.16 -1.80 -11.09
CA LEU A 66 3.54 -2.47 -9.95
C LEU A 66 4.55 -3.25 -9.09
N GLY A 67 5.83 -3.28 -9.47
CA GLY A 67 6.84 -4.11 -8.79
C GLY A 67 6.51 -5.60 -8.84
N LEU A 68 5.83 -6.04 -9.90
CA LEU A 68 5.44 -7.44 -10.13
C LEU A 68 6.40 -8.15 -11.10
N THR A 69 7.58 -7.59 -11.31
CA THR A 69 8.67 -8.16 -12.10
C THR A 69 9.17 -9.47 -11.48
N ASP A 70 9.69 -10.37 -12.30
CA ASP A 70 10.43 -11.54 -11.81
C ASP A 70 11.86 -11.08 -11.45
N ASP A 71 11.99 -10.33 -10.35
CA ASP A 71 13.32 -9.94 -9.84
C ASP A 71 14.05 -11.15 -9.21
N ASP A 72 13.34 -12.24 -8.91
CA ASP A 72 13.89 -13.49 -8.37
C ASP A 72 14.84 -14.24 -9.34
N ASN A 73 15.08 -13.73 -10.55
CA ASN A 73 16.00 -14.34 -11.52
C ASN A 73 17.23 -13.46 -11.85
N GLU A 74 17.36 -12.27 -11.26
CA GLU A 74 18.53 -11.39 -11.49
C GLU A 74 19.61 -11.54 -10.42
N GLU A 75 19.30 -12.16 -9.27
CA GLU A 75 20.27 -12.44 -8.21
C GLU A 75 21.10 -13.72 -8.48
N ALA A 76 20.72 -14.52 -9.48
CA ALA A 76 21.44 -15.74 -9.89
C ALA A 76 22.57 -15.51 -10.92
N THR A 77 22.81 -14.26 -11.36
CA THR A 77 23.90 -13.94 -12.31
C THR A 77 24.89 -12.92 -11.77
N ARG A 78 24.98 -12.75 -10.44
CA ARG A 78 25.97 -11.87 -9.79
C ARG A 78 26.96 -12.62 -8.92
N GLU A 79 27.36 -13.81 -9.33
CA GLU A 79 28.58 -14.49 -8.89
C GLU A 79 29.20 -15.23 -10.09
N ASP A 80 30.10 -14.56 -10.81
CA ASP A 80 31.30 -15.12 -11.45
C ASP A 80 32.19 -13.97 -11.98
#